data_AF-M0E6K3-F1
#
_entry.id   AF-M0E6K3-F1
#
_cell.length_a   1.000
_cell.length_b   1.000
_cell.length_c   1.000
_cell.angle_alpha   90.00
_cell.angle_beta   90.00
_cell.angle_gamma   90.00
#
_symmetry.space_group_name_H-M   'P 1'
#
loop_
_entity.id
_entity.type
_entity.pdbx_description
1 polymer ?
#
loop_
_entity_poly.entity_id
_entity_poly.type
_entity_poly.pdbx_seq_one_letter_code
_entity_poly.pdbx_strand_id
1 'polypeptide(L)'
;MKDLAAELDMSVQAVSYHVDNLQDAGLIEVLDMCYSEKGREMSIYGPSTEPYILFLGTTDDQSGLTAAFKRFANAIGPVGIIVAIGAALSRLVDRE
;
A
#
# COMPACT_ATOMS: atom_id res chain seq x y z
N MET A 1 3.47 17.62 -3.80
CA MET A 1 4.82 17.60 -3.16
C MET A 1 5.03 18.73 -2.16
N LYS A 2 4.93 20.02 -2.53
CA LYS A 2 5.24 21.12 -1.59
C LYS A 2 4.34 21.15 -0.36
N ASP A 3 3.04 20.93 -0.55
CA ASP A 3 2.08 20.96 0.55
C ASP A 3 2.35 19.82 1.53
N LEU A 4 2.58 18.62 1.00
CA LEU A 4 2.97 17.44 1.79
C LEU A 4 4.31 17.63 2.52
N ALA A 5 5.28 18.29 1.89
CA ALA A 5 6.57 18.63 2.51
C ALA A 5 6.40 19.59 3.68
N ALA A 6 5.52 20.60 3.54
CA ALA A 6 5.21 21.53 4.63
C ALA A 6 4.45 20.83 5.78
N GLU A 7 3.51 19.94 5.47
CA GLU A 7 2.72 19.21 6.47
C GLU A 7 3.56 18.19 7.27
N LEU A 8 4.51 17.52 6.61
CA LEU A 8 5.39 16.53 7.24
C LEU A 8 6.67 17.13 7.83
N ASP A 9 6.86 18.45 7.77
CA ASP A 9 8.10 19.14 8.13
C ASP A 9 9.34 18.48 7.49
N MET A 10 9.24 18.18 6.20
CA MET A 10 10.27 17.53 5.39
C MET A 10 10.68 18.41 4.22
N SER A 11 11.87 18.17 3.67
CA SER A 11 12.25 18.80 2.41
C SER A 11 11.40 18.26 1.25
N VAL A 12 11.20 19.08 0.20
CA VAL A 12 10.50 18.66 -1.02
C VAL A 12 11.18 17.44 -1.66
N GLN A 13 12.52 17.36 -1.60
CA GLN A 13 13.30 16.23 -2.09
C GLN A 13 13.04 14.96 -1.30
N ALA A 14 12.99 15.05 0.04
CA ALA A 14 12.70 13.89 0.88
C ALA A 14 11.31 13.33 0.60
N VAL A 15 10.30 14.21 0.47
CA VAL A 15 8.95 13.78 0.10
C VAL A 15 8.92 13.17 -1.30
N SER A 16 9.55 13.80 -2.30
CA SER A 16 9.61 13.24 -3.66
C SER A 16 10.21 11.85 -3.65
N TYR A 17 11.35 11.67 -2.97
CA TYR A 17 12.02 10.37 -2.85
C TYR A 17 11.11 9.29 -2.26
N HIS A 18 10.37 9.61 -1.19
CA HIS A 18 9.47 8.63 -0.57
C HIS A 18 8.24 8.35 -1.42
N VAL A 19 7.66 9.35 -2.09
CA VAL A 19 6.53 9.14 -3.00
C VAL A 19 6.95 8.29 -4.20
N ASP A 20 8.10 8.59 -4.81
CA ASP A 20 8.63 7.80 -5.92
C ASP A 20 8.85 6.34 -5.51
N ASN A 21 9.46 6.10 -4.33
CA ASN A 21 9.63 4.74 -3.81
C ASN A 21 8.30 4.01 -3.53
N LEU A 22 7.29 4.71 -3.02
CA LEU A 22 5.97 4.10 -2.78
C LEU A 22 5.27 3.77 -4.10
N GLN A 23 5.43 4.61 -5.12
CA GLN A 23 4.90 4.38 -6.45
C GLN A 23 5.62 3.21 -7.14
N ASP A 24 6.95 3.17 -7.07
CA ASP A 24 7.76 2.06 -7.60
C ASP A 24 7.42 0.72 -6.92
N ALA A 25 7.04 0.76 -5.64
CA ALA A 25 6.57 -0.39 -4.89
C ALA A 25 5.09 -0.77 -5.17
N GLY A 26 4.38 -0.01 -6.01
CA GLY A 26 2.97 -0.23 -6.33
C GLY A 26 1.99 0.13 -5.21
N LEU A 27 2.46 0.72 -4.09
CA LEU A 27 1.62 1.03 -2.93
C LEU A 27 0.72 2.24 -3.16
N ILE A 28 1.11 3.13 -4.06
CA ILE A 28 0.34 4.30 -4.49
C ILE A 28 0.33 4.41 -6.01
N GLU A 29 -0.66 5.11 -6.53
CA GLU A 29 -0.80 5.39 -7.97
C GLU A 29 -1.27 6.83 -8.21
N VAL A 30 -1.08 7.32 -9.44
CA VAL A 30 -1.64 8.60 -9.88
C VAL A 30 -3.12 8.41 -10.14
N LEU A 31 -3.96 9.05 -9.34
CA LEU A 31 -5.42 9.00 -9.48
C LEU A 31 -5.92 10.01 -10.52
N ASP A 32 -5.30 11.19 -10.57
CA ASP A 32 -5.75 12.28 -11.44
C ASP A 32 -4.63 13.32 -11.62
N MET A 33 -4.87 14.30 -12.50
CA MET A 33 -4.00 15.45 -12.76
C MET A 33 -4.75 16.76 -12.47
N CYS A 34 -4.11 17.67 -11.75
CA CYS A 34 -4.64 18.99 -11.43
C CYS A 34 -3.63 20.10 -11.74
N TYR A 35 -4.05 21.36 -11.61
CA TYR A 35 -3.15 22.51 -11.71
C TYR A 35 -2.97 23.14 -10.33
N SER A 36 -1.72 23.43 -9.99
CA SER A 36 -1.37 24.25 -8.81
C SER A 36 -1.92 25.67 -8.91
N GLU A 37 -1.92 26.40 -7.79
CA GLU A 37 -2.24 27.84 -7.75
C GLU A 37 -1.41 28.68 -8.73
N LYS A 38 -0.21 28.21 -9.07
CA LYS A 38 0.70 28.86 -10.04
C LYS A 38 0.50 28.37 -11.47
N GLY A 39 -0.57 27.64 -11.76
CA GLY A 39 -0.90 27.12 -13.10
C GLY A 39 0.01 26.00 -13.60
N ARG A 40 0.80 25.38 -12.73
CA ARG A 40 1.65 24.23 -13.08
C ARG A 40 0.89 22.93 -12.86
N GLU A 41 0.97 22.03 -13.82
CA GLU A 41 0.39 20.69 -13.74
C GLU A 41 0.99 19.90 -12.56
N MET A 42 0.16 19.11 -11.89
CA MET A 42 0.49 18.32 -10.70
C MET A 42 -0.32 17.03 -10.68
N SER A 43 0.33 15.92 -10.36
CA SER A 43 -0.34 14.63 -10.15
C SER A 43 -0.95 14.55 -8.75
N ILE A 44 -2.15 14.01 -8.67
CA ILE A 44 -2.83 13.60 -7.44
C ILE A 44 -2.53 12.13 -7.22
N TYR A 45 -1.88 11.82 -6.09
CA TYR A 45 -1.55 10.45 -5.71
C TYR A 45 -2.57 9.91 -4.71
N GLY A 46 -2.85 8.62 -4.79
CA GLY A 46 -3.66 7.91 -3.81
C GLY A 46 -3.22 6.46 -3.63
N PRO A 47 -3.83 5.74 -2.68
CA PRO A 47 -3.50 4.33 -2.47
C PRO A 47 -3.85 3.52 -3.72
N SER A 48 -3.03 2.52 -4.02
CA SER A 48 -3.32 1.61 -5.12
C SER A 48 -4.63 0.86 -4.89
N THR A 49 -5.36 0.63 -5.97
CA THR A 49 -6.60 -0.16 -5.99
C THR A 49 -6.37 -1.65 -5.72
N GLU A 50 -5.13 -2.13 -5.87
CA GLU A 50 -4.77 -3.51 -5.59
C GLU A 50 -4.57 -3.77 -4.08
N PRO A 51 -4.96 -4.95 -3.56
CA PRO A 51 -4.80 -5.27 -2.14
C PRO A 51 -3.34 -5.58 -1.80
N TYR A 52 -2.68 -4.66 -1.09
CA TYR A 52 -1.32 -4.85 -0.59
C TYR A 52 -1.26 -5.20 0.91
N ILE A 53 -0.32 -6.07 1.27
CA ILE A 53 0.08 -6.31 2.67
C ILE A 53 1.47 -5.71 2.86
N LEU A 54 1.54 -4.55 3.53
CA LEU A 54 2.80 -3.93 3.91
C LEU A 54 3.32 -4.56 5.21
N PHE A 55 4.50 -5.17 5.15
CA PHE A 55 5.21 -5.65 6.34
C PHE A 55 6.36 -4.71 6.67
N LEU A 56 6.32 -4.15 7.88
CA LEU A 56 7.37 -3.29 8.41
C LEU A 56 8.20 -4.11 9.41
N GLY A 57 9.39 -4.55 8.99
CA GLY A 57 10.30 -5.37 9.80
C GLY A 57 11.73 -5.34 9.24
N THR A 58 12.68 -5.89 9.99
CA THR A 58 14.08 -6.00 9.55
C THR A 58 14.26 -7.18 8.58
N THR A 59 15.35 -7.23 7.81
CA THR A 59 15.58 -8.34 6.85
C THR A 59 15.63 -9.72 7.54
N ASP A 60 15.97 -9.77 8.84
CA ASP A 60 15.97 -10.97 9.68
C ASP A 60 14.54 -11.43 10.08
N ASP A 61 13.56 -10.52 10.02
CA ASP A 61 12.17 -10.76 10.40
C ASP A 61 11.34 -11.49 9.33
N GLN A 62 11.87 -11.78 8.14
CA GLN A 62 11.15 -12.63 7.17
C GLN A 62 10.83 -14.01 7.77
N SER A 63 11.75 -14.54 8.57
CA SER A 63 11.56 -15.78 9.32
C SER A 63 10.45 -15.63 10.37
N GLY A 64 10.39 -14.48 11.05
CA GLY A 64 9.36 -14.10 12.01
C GLY A 64 7.97 -13.94 11.38
N LEU A 65 7.87 -13.26 10.24
CA LEU A 65 6.63 -13.10 9.48
C LEU A 65 6.07 -14.45 9.05
N THR A 66 6.92 -15.29 8.43
CA THR A 66 6.51 -16.62 7.99
C THR A 66 6.07 -17.48 9.17
N ALA A 67 6.73 -17.36 10.31
CA ALA A 67 6.36 -18.06 11.54
C ALA A 67 5.02 -17.56 12.12
N ALA A 68 4.81 -16.24 12.19
CA ALA A 68 3.56 -15.65 12.65
C ALA A 68 2.38 -16.05 11.75
N PHE A 69 2.58 -15.99 10.43
CA PHE A 69 1.58 -16.39 9.45
C PHE A 69 1.25 -17.88 9.55
N LYS A 70 2.26 -18.75 9.69
CA LYS A 70 2.05 -20.19 9.93
C LYS A 70 1.30 -20.47 11.23
N ARG A 71 1.58 -19.73 12.31
CA ARG A 71 0.87 -19.90 13.58
C ARG A 71 -0.59 -19.49 13.46
N PHE A 72 -0.87 -18.38 12.79
CA PHE A 72 -2.22 -17.92 12.50
C PHE A 72 -2.98 -18.92 11.62
N ALA A 73 -2.35 -19.38 10.53
CA ALA A 73 -2.89 -20.40 9.64
C ALA A 73 -3.22 -21.72 10.39
N ASN A 74 -2.33 -22.16 11.27
CA ASN A 74 -2.55 -23.35 12.10
C ASN A 74 -3.68 -23.16 13.12
N ALA A 75 -3.86 -21.95 13.67
CA ALA A 75 -4.91 -21.66 14.64
C ALA A 75 -6.32 -21.66 13.99
N ILE A 76 -6.42 -21.19 12.74
CA ILE A 76 -7.67 -21.16 11.99
C ILE A 76 -7.95 -22.50 11.30
N GLY A 77 -6.90 -23.25 11.00
CA GLY A 77 -6.99 -24.52 10.30
C GLY A 77 -7.30 -24.36 8.80
N PRO A 78 -7.14 -25.44 8.02
CA PRO A 78 -7.28 -25.39 6.57
C PRO A 78 -8.70 -24.98 6.11
N VAL A 79 -9.73 -25.31 6.89
CA VAL A 79 -11.12 -24.98 6.56
C VAL A 79 -11.36 -23.47 6.60
N GLY A 80 -10.87 -22.78 7.64
CA GLY A 80 -11.08 -21.33 7.74
C GLY A 80 -10.30 -20.55 6.67
N ILE A 81 -9.15 -21.07 6.23
CA ILE A 81 -8.40 -20.50 5.09
C ILE A 81 -9.21 -20.61 3.79
N ILE A 82 -9.80 -21.78 3.50
CA ILE A 82 -10.62 -21.98 2.30
C ILE A 82 -11.83 -21.03 2.30
N VAL A 83 -12.50 -20.87 3.45
CA VAL A 83 -13.63 -19.95 3.58
C VAL A 83 -13.20 -18.50 3.38
N ALA A 84 -12.07 -18.09 3.98
CA ALA A 84 -11.55 -16.73 3.83
C ALA A 84 -11.18 -16.41 2.37
N ILE A 85 -10.51 -17.33 1.68
CA ILE A 85 -10.18 -17.18 0.25
C ILE A 85 -11.45 -17.10 -0.58
N GLY A 86 -12.42 -17.99 -0.36
CA GLY A 86 -13.71 -17.96 -1.07
C GLY A 86 -14.46 -16.65 -0.89
N ALA A 87 -14.52 -16.13 0.33
CA ALA A 87 -15.17 -14.86 0.65
C ALA A 87 -14.41 -13.64 0.10
N ALA A 88 -13.08 -13.70 0.00
CA ALA A 88 -12.28 -12.64 -0.62
C ALA A 88 -12.47 -12.62 -2.14
N LEU A 89 -12.44 -13.79 -2.78
CA LEU A 89 -12.67 -13.94 -4.22
C LEU A 89 -14.08 -13.50 -4.62
N SER A 90 -15.10 -13.83 -3.82
CA SER A 90 -16.47 -13.39 -4.11
C SER A 90 -16.61 -11.87 -4.09
N ARG A 91 -15.91 -11.18 -3.18
CA ARG A 91 -15.91 -9.70 -3.11
C ARG A 91 -15.19 -9.02 -4.27
N LEU A 92 -14.25 -9.70 -4.91
CA LEU A 92 -13.58 -9.20 -6.10
C LEU A 92 -14.47 -9.38 -7.34
N VAL A 93 -15.18 -10.51 -7.43
CA VAL A 93 -16.13 -10.79 -8.52
C VAL A 93 -17.39 -9.91 -8.45
N ASP A 94 -17.90 -9.60 -7.24
CA ASP A 94 -19.05 -8.70 -7.06
C ASP A 94 -18.73 -7.22 -7.37
N ARG A 95 -17.48 -6.91 -7.70
CA ARG A 95 -17.00 -5.54 -7.96
C ARG A 95 -16.87 -5.22 -9.46
N GLU A 96 -17.61 -5.94 -10.30
CA GLU A 96 -17.81 -5.69 -11.74
C GLU A 96 -19.25 -5.24 -12.05
#